data_AF-A0A373LHW8-F1
#
_entry.id   AF-A0A373LHW8-F1
#
_cell.length_a   1.000
_cell.length_b   1.000
_cell.length_c   1.000
_cell.angle_alpha   90.00
_cell.angle_beta   90.00
_cell.angle_gamma   90.00
#
_symmetry.space_group_name_H-M   'P 1'
#
loop_
_entity.id
_entity.type
_entity.pdbx_description
1 polymer ?
#
loop_
_entity_poly.entity_id
_entity_poly.type
_entity_poly.pdbx_seq_one_letter_code
_entity_poly.pdbx_strand_id
1 'polypeptide(L)'
;MIDNLNPDLRVSKNREFFVMSAEDAYELLEAVAVISGSQDKLKRVKKQYTLKATQSIRRPPINFYKCGLRDGDELVCIEDPSIVAVVAAEHKVLYNNELTSLTAIMKKLKGCSNISGPSYFTYKGKAIV
;
A
#
# COMPACT_ATOMS: atom_id res chain seq x y z
N MET A 1 17.18 20.52 5.92
CA MET A 1 17.26 21.51 7.03
C MET A 1 17.98 20.90 8.24
N ILE A 2 17.56 19.73 8.74
CA ILE A 2 18.34 18.95 9.73
C ILE A 2 19.62 18.35 9.09
N ASP A 3 19.58 18.03 7.79
CA ASP A 3 20.74 17.53 7.03
C ASP A 3 21.91 18.51 6.96
N ASN A 4 21.62 19.82 7.08
CA ASN A 4 22.65 20.85 7.10
C ASN A 4 23.34 20.95 8.47
N LEU A 5 22.71 20.41 9.52
CA LEU A 5 23.25 20.40 10.87
C LEU A 5 24.14 19.18 11.09
N ASN A 6 23.68 17.99 10.70
CA ASN A 6 24.50 16.79 10.65
C ASN A 6 23.91 15.77 9.64
N PRO A 7 24.52 15.59 8.45
CA PRO A 7 24.01 14.68 7.44
C PRO A 7 24.11 13.20 7.85
N ASP A 8 25.02 12.84 8.77
CA ASP A 8 25.23 11.45 9.20
C ASP A 8 24.08 10.92 10.07
N LEU A 9 23.25 11.82 10.62
CA LEU A 9 22.06 11.41 11.35
C LEU A 9 20.98 10.86 10.42
N ARG A 10 21.01 11.13 9.11
CA ARG A 10 19.93 10.72 8.20
C ARG A 10 20.07 9.27 7.75
N VAL A 11 19.02 8.47 7.97
CA VAL A 11 18.96 7.04 7.60
C VAL A 11 18.79 6.83 6.09
N SER A 12 18.06 7.71 5.41
CA SER A 12 17.81 7.59 3.96
C SER A 12 17.70 8.95 3.30
N LYS A 13 18.37 9.17 2.16
CA LYS A 13 18.31 10.46 1.44
C LYS A 13 16.90 10.83 0.99
N ASN A 14 16.06 9.85 0.66
CA ASN A 14 14.72 10.08 0.12
C ASN A 14 13.62 10.25 1.18
N ARG A 15 13.95 10.14 2.48
CA ARG A 15 12.99 10.20 3.58
C ARG A 15 13.58 10.95 4.78
N GLU A 16 12.75 11.66 5.53
CA GLU A 16 13.19 12.39 6.72
C GLU A 16 13.21 11.48 7.96
N PHE A 17 14.07 10.47 7.94
CA PHE A 17 14.33 9.59 9.08
C PHE A 17 15.72 9.83 9.64
N PHE A 18 15.81 10.05 10.95
CA PHE A 18 17.05 10.40 11.64
C PHE A 18 17.36 9.44 12.78
N VAL A 19 18.65 9.16 13.00
CA VAL A 19 19.18 8.39 14.14
C VAL A 19 19.30 9.36 15.32
N MET A 20 18.21 9.56 16.06
CA MET A 20 18.20 10.46 17.22
C MET A 20 17.20 9.98 18.28
N SER A 21 17.41 10.38 19.53
CA SER A 21 16.46 10.10 20.61
C SER A 21 15.19 10.96 20.48
N ALA A 22 14.13 10.57 21.19
CA ALA A 22 12.89 11.35 21.20
C ALA A 22 13.10 12.71 21.89
N GLU A 23 13.95 12.73 22.90
CA GLU A 23 14.36 13.91 23.66
C GLU A 23 15.11 14.90 22.76
N ASP A 24 16.14 14.45 22.06
CA ASP A 24 16.93 15.29 21.15
C ASP A 24 16.05 15.85 20.02
N ALA A 25 15.17 15.02 19.46
CA ALA A 25 14.25 15.45 18.42
C ALA A 25 13.31 16.56 18.93
N TYR A 26 12.82 16.44 20.16
CA TYR A 26 11.94 17.44 20.74
C TYR A 26 12.67 18.76 20.98
N GLU A 27 13.87 18.73 21.55
CA GLU A 27 14.67 19.94 21.79
C GLU A 27 14.96 20.69 20.49
N LEU A 28 15.32 19.97 19.43
CA LEU A 28 15.56 20.53 18.10
C LEU A 28 14.29 21.20 17.54
N LEU A 29 13.15 20.52 17.65
CA LEU A 29 11.85 21.07 17.22
C LEU A 29 11.42 22.27 18.09
N GLU A 30 11.75 22.27 19.38
CA GLU A 30 11.46 23.37 20.31
C GLU A 30 12.26 24.62 19.96
N ALA A 31 13.55 24.49 19.67
CA ALA A 31 14.37 25.59 19.19
C ALA A 31 13.80 26.20 17.90
N VAL A 32 13.38 25.37 16.93
CA VAL A 32 12.73 25.83 15.69
C VAL A 32 11.41 26.53 16.01
N ALA A 33 10.61 25.99 16.93
CA ALA A 33 9.33 26.57 17.32
C ALA A 33 9.49 27.93 18.02
N VAL A 34 10.53 28.10 18.84
CA VAL A 34 10.90 29.39 19.46
C VAL A 34 11.26 30.41 18.39
N ILE A 35 12.16 30.07 17.47
CA ILE A 35 12.62 30.97 16.40
C ILE A 35 11.46 31.38 15.47
N SER A 36 10.55 30.44 15.18
CA SER A 36 9.43 30.67 14.28
C SER A 36 8.16 31.19 14.95
N GLY A 37 8.15 31.34 16.28
CA GLY A 37 6.96 31.74 17.04
C GLY A 37 5.80 30.73 16.98
N SER A 38 6.10 29.44 16.79
CA SER A 38 5.11 28.36 16.62
C SER A 38 5.07 27.37 17.80
N GLN A 39 5.49 27.82 18.99
CA GLN A 39 5.54 27.00 20.20
C GLN A 39 4.18 26.40 20.58
N ASP A 40 3.07 27.08 20.26
CA ASP A 40 1.70 26.61 20.47
C ASP A 40 1.37 25.32 19.69
N LYS A 41 2.10 25.08 18.60
CA LYS A 41 1.95 23.92 17.72
C LYS A 41 2.81 22.74 18.14
N LEU A 42 3.82 22.94 18.99
CA LEU A 42 4.68 21.88 19.49
C LEU A 42 4.12 21.30 20.80
N LYS A 43 3.81 20.01 20.82
CA LYS A 43 3.19 19.35 21.98
C LYS A 43 3.90 18.05 22.32
N ARG A 44 4.22 17.85 23.60
CA ARG A 44 4.62 16.53 24.13
C ARG A 44 3.38 15.68 24.37
N VAL A 45 3.25 14.60 23.63
CA VAL A 45 2.15 13.64 23.80
C VAL A 45 2.73 12.36 24.40
N LYS A 46 2.29 12.00 25.61
CA LYS A 46 2.55 10.67 26.17
C LYS A 46 1.68 9.67 25.41
N LYS A 47 2.22 9.09 24.35
CA LYS A 47 1.52 8.05 23.59
C LYS A 47 1.54 6.78 24.43
N GLN A 48 0.37 6.35 24.92
CA GLN A 48 0.22 4.96 25.36
C GLN A 48 0.46 4.10 24.12
N TYR A 49 1.63 3.48 24.02
CA TYR A 49 1.91 2.50 22.99
C TYR A 49 1.06 1.27 23.26
N THR A 50 -0.20 1.26 22.84
CA THR A 50 -0.74 -0.01 22.36
C THR A 50 0.10 -0.36 21.15
N LEU A 51 1.03 -1.29 21.31
CA LEU A 51 1.78 -1.94 20.24
C LEU A 51 0.82 -2.72 19.33
N LYS A 52 -0.20 -2.06 18.75
CA LYS A 52 -0.72 -2.50 17.46
C LYS A 52 0.31 -2.00 16.47
N ALA A 53 1.38 -2.79 16.35
CA ALA A 53 2.21 -2.76 15.18
C ALA A 53 1.27 -2.94 13.99
N THR A 54 0.83 -1.83 13.38
CA THR A 54 0.42 -1.83 11.98
C THR A 54 1.69 -2.04 11.16
N GLN A 55 2.34 -3.20 11.35
CA GLN A 55 2.90 -3.89 10.21
C GLN A 55 1.72 -3.91 9.24
N SER A 56 1.85 -3.24 8.10
CA SER A 56 0.90 -3.45 7.02
C SER A 56 0.97 -4.95 6.75
N ILE A 57 0.06 -5.74 7.32
CA ILE A 57 -0.03 -7.16 7.05
C ILE A 57 -0.37 -7.18 5.57
N ARG A 58 0.66 -7.38 4.75
CA ARG A 58 0.54 -7.40 3.31
C ARG A 58 -0.43 -8.53 3.06
N ARG A 59 -1.65 -8.19 2.63
CA ARG A 59 -2.67 -9.20 2.37
C ARG A 59 -2.06 -10.19 1.39
N PRO A 60 -2.16 -11.51 1.66
CA PRO A 60 -1.65 -12.50 0.74
C PRO A 60 -2.30 -12.28 -0.64
N PRO A 61 -1.61 -12.63 -1.73
CA PRO A 61 -2.23 -12.64 -3.05
C PRO A 61 -3.54 -13.43 -3.03
N ILE A 62 -4.54 -12.97 -3.80
CA ILE A 62 -5.82 -13.67 -3.91
C ILE A 62 -5.60 -15.10 -4.38
N ASN A 63 -6.20 -16.07 -3.71
CA ASN A 63 -6.16 -17.47 -4.12
C ASN A 63 -7.54 -17.87 -4.63
N PHE A 64 -7.67 -18.04 -5.95
CA PHE A 64 -8.96 -18.30 -6.60
C PHE A 64 -9.62 -19.59 -6.09
N TYR A 65 -8.83 -20.63 -5.81
CA TYR A 65 -9.36 -21.90 -5.31
C TYR A 65 -9.92 -21.78 -3.90
N LYS A 66 -9.30 -20.96 -3.04
CA LYS A 66 -9.84 -20.65 -1.70
C LYS A 66 -11.14 -19.84 -1.78
N CYS A 67 -11.34 -19.07 -2.85
CA CYS A 67 -12.61 -18.40 -3.14
C CYS A 67 -13.66 -19.35 -3.74
N GLY A 68 -13.35 -20.65 -3.91
CA GLY A 68 -14.26 -21.65 -4.48
C GLY A 68 -14.28 -21.70 -6.01
N LEU A 69 -13.37 -20.99 -6.66
CA LEU A 69 -13.24 -20.97 -8.12
C LEU A 69 -12.38 -22.14 -8.61
N ARG A 70 -12.59 -22.53 -9.87
CA ARG A 70 -11.86 -23.60 -10.55
C ARG A 70 -11.34 -23.11 -11.89
N ASP A 71 -10.40 -23.84 -12.45
CA ASP A 71 -9.94 -23.57 -13.81
C ASP A 71 -11.12 -23.59 -14.80
N GLY A 72 -11.18 -22.58 -15.65
CA GLY A 72 -12.31 -22.34 -16.56
C GLY A 72 -13.38 -21.38 -16.04
N ASP A 73 -13.37 -20.99 -14.76
CA ASP A 73 -14.32 -19.99 -14.25
C ASP A 73 -14.06 -18.59 -14.84
N GLU A 74 -15.10 -17.95 -15.35
CA GLU A 74 -15.03 -16.62 -15.98
C GLU A 74 -15.24 -15.50 -14.95
N LEU A 75 -14.29 -14.57 -14.93
CA LEU A 75 -14.31 -13.37 -14.10
C LEU A 75 -14.56 -12.16 -14.98
N VAL A 76 -15.63 -11.43 -14.69
CA VAL A 76 -16.07 -10.28 -15.49
C VAL A 76 -15.69 -8.98 -14.77
N CYS A 77 -15.11 -8.04 -15.50
CA CYS A 77 -14.79 -6.72 -14.96
C CYS A 77 -16.07 -5.92 -14.67
N ILE A 78 -16.14 -5.29 -13.49
CA ILE A 78 -17.29 -4.50 -13.03
C ILE A 78 -17.46 -3.23 -13.86
N GLU A 79 -16.36 -2.61 -14.26
CA GLU A 79 -16.37 -1.34 -15.00
C GLU A 79 -16.65 -1.52 -16.50
N ASP A 80 -16.19 -2.63 -17.08
CA ASP A 80 -16.39 -2.96 -18.50
C ASP A 80 -16.63 -4.48 -18.66
N PRO A 81 -17.89 -4.89 -18.86
CA PRO A 81 -18.26 -6.30 -19.02
C PRO A 81 -17.61 -7.00 -20.23
N SER A 82 -17.03 -6.26 -21.17
CA SER A 82 -16.30 -6.82 -22.31
C SER A 82 -14.97 -7.46 -21.89
N ILE A 83 -14.47 -7.11 -20.70
CA ILE A 83 -13.22 -7.63 -20.15
C ILE A 83 -13.54 -8.87 -19.31
N VAL A 84 -13.24 -10.03 -19.89
CA VAL A 84 -13.43 -11.34 -19.26
C VAL A 84 -12.08 -12.03 -19.10
N ALA A 85 -11.76 -12.46 -17.88
CA ALA A 85 -10.57 -13.23 -17.57
C ALA A 85 -10.96 -14.63 -17.05
N VAL A 86 -10.28 -15.68 -17.49
CA VAL A 86 -10.62 -17.07 -17.13
C VAL A 86 -9.63 -17.58 -16.09
N VAL A 87 -10.09 -18.16 -14.99
CA VAL A 87 -9.19 -18.78 -13.99
C VAL A 87 -8.41 -19.92 -14.65
N ALA A 88 -7.09 -19.92 -14.46
CA ALA A 88 -6.19 -20.92 -15.06
C ALA A 88 -5.17 -21.51 -14.07
N ALA A 89 -5.08 -20.93 -12.87
CA ALA A 89 -4.31 -21.45 -11.74
C ALA A 89 -4.80 -20.81 -10.44
N GLU A 90 -4.26 -21.23 -9.30
CA GLU A 90 -4.59 -20.67 -7.98
C GLU A 90 -4.43 -19.14 -7.86
N HIS A 91 -3.47 -18.56 -8.61
CA HIS A 91 -3.10 -17.15 -8.54
C HIS A 91 -3.03 -16.49 -9.92
N LYS A 92 -3.46 -17.19 -10.99
CA LYS A 92 -3.37 -16.68 -12.37
C LYS A 92 -4.67 -16.89 -13.14
N VAL A 93 -4.84 -16.01 -14.12
CA VAL A 93 -5.95 -16.02 -15.06
C VAL A 93 -5.40 -15.99 -16.48
N LEU A 94 -6.14 -16.55 -17.42
CA LEU A 94 -5.93 -16.39 -18.85
C LEU A 94 -6.70 -15.15 -19.32
N TYR A 95 -6.00 -14.25 -19.99
CA TYR A 95 -6.58 -13.05 -20.60
C TYR A 95 -5.83 -12.77 -21.91
N ASN A 96 -6.55 -12.59 -23.02
CA ASN A 96 -5.95 -12.43 -24.36
C ASN A 96 -4.91 -13.53 -24.71
N ASN A 97 -5.24 -14.79 -24.40
CA ASN A 97 -4.36 -15.96 -24.57
C ASN A 97 -3.03 -15.89 -23.78
N GLU A 98 -2.88 -14.97 -22.82
CA GLU A 98 -1.71 -14.83 -21.97
C GLU A 98 -2.04 -15.21 -20.52
N LEU A 99 -1.18 -16.02 -19.89
CA LEU A 99 -1.31 -16.38 -18.48
C LEU A 99 -0.80 -15.23 -17.60
N THR A 100 -1.71 -14.54 -16.92
CA THR A 100 -1.43 -13.27 -16.22
C THR A 100 -2.17 -13.18 -14.87
N SER A 101 -2.17 -11.99 -14.25
CA SER A 101 -2.92 -11.71 -13.01
C SER A 101 -3.92 -10.58 -13.22
N LEU A 102 -5.01 -10.56 -12.44
CA LEU A 102 -6.02 -9.49 -12.48
C LEU A 102 -5.40 -8.10 -12.29
N THR A 103 -4.39 -7.99 -11.41
CA THR A 103 -3.67 -6.73 -11.20
C THR A 103 -2.89 -6.32 -12.44
N ALA A 104 -2.24 -7.24 -13.15
CA ALA A 104 -1.51 -6.92 -14.36
C ALA A 104 -2.46 -6.46 -15.49
N ILE A 105 -3.63 -7.09 -15.63
CA ILE A 105 -4.68 -6.67 -16.57
C ILE A 105 -5.09 -5.22 -16.30
N MET A 106 -5.51 -4.91 -15.06
CA MET A 106 -5.98 -3.56 -14.73
C MET A 106 -4.87 -2.51 -14.78
N LYS A 107 -3.61 -2.87 -14.50
CA LYS A 107 -2.46 -1.97 -14.69
C LYS A 107 -2.27 -1.60 -16.16
N LYS A 108 -2.35 -2.58 -17.07
CA LYS A 108 -2.24 -2.33 -18.52
C LYS A 108 -3.39 -1.44 -19.01
N LEU A 109 -4.60 -1.61 -18.48
CA LEU A 109 -5.79 -0.86 -18.89
C LEU A 109 -5.84 0.57 -18.31
N LYS A 110 -5.55 0.74 -17.01
CA LYS A 110 -5.66 2.04 -16.32
C LYS A 110 -4.36 2.87 -16.27
N GLY A 111 -3.22 2.29 -16.65
CA GLY A 111 -1.91 2.97 -16.62
C GLY A 111 -1.40 3.34 -15.21
N CYS A 112 -2.02 2.82 -14.15
CA CYS A 112 -1.66 3.14 -12.76
C CYS A 112 -0.92 1.98 -12.08
N SER A 113 0.12 2.27 -11.30
CA SER A 113 0.98 1.25 -10.67
C SER A 113 0.43 0.68 -9.35
N ASN A 114 -0.48 1.41 -8.68
CA ASN A 114 -1.05 1.05 -7.39
C ASN A 114 -2.54 0.69 -7.51
N ILE A 115 -2.82 -0.53 -7.99
CA ILE A 115 -4.18 -1.05 -8.20
C ILE A 115 -4.33 -2.41 -7.51
N SER A 116 -5.48 -2.61 -6.89
CA SER A 116 -5.96 -3.92 -6.44
C SER A 116 -6.78 -4.56 -7.56
N GLY A 117 -6.15 -5.40 -8.39
CA GLY A 117 -6.83 -6.04 -9.53
C GLY A 117 -8.11 -6.78 -9.17
N PRO A 118 -8.13 -7.65 -8.14
CA PRO A 118 -9.31 -8.46 -7.80
C PRO A 118 -10.57 -7.65 -7.48
N SER A 119 -10.41 -6.43 -6.97
CA SER A 119 -11.52 -5.53 -6.63
C SER A 119 -12.34 -5.08 -7.84
N TYR A 120 -11.81 -5.27 -9.06
CA TYR A 120 -12.47 -4.92 -10.30
C TYR A 120 -13.22 -6.07 -10.95
N PHE A 121 -13.13 -7.29 -10.42
CA PHE A 121 -13.69 -8.47 -11.05
C PHE A 121 -14.75 -9.12 -10.17
N THR A 122 -15.76 -9.72 -10.82
CA THR A 122 -16.79 -10.52 -10.17
C THR A 122 -16.91 -11.87 -10.82
N TYR A 123 -17.28 -12.87 -10.02
CA TYR A 123 -17.72 -14.17 -10.49
C TYR A 123 -19.22 -14.28 -10.26
N LYS A 124 -20.00 -14.44 -11.34
CA LYS A 124 -21.48 -14.54 -11.27
C LYS A 124 -22.11 -13.41 -10.43
N GLY A 125 -21.61 -12.18 -10.58
CA GLY A 125 -22.09 -11.00 -9.85
C GLY A 125 -21.61 -10.88 -8.40
N LYS A 126 -20.77 -11.79 -7.90
CA LYS A 126 -20.17 -11.71 -6.56
C LYS A 126 -18.72 -11.26 -6.64
N ALA A 127 -18.35 -10.31 -5.79
CA ALA A 127 -16.96 -9.87 -5.65
C ALA A 127 -16.08 -11.02 -5.14
N ILE A 128 -14.86 -11.10 -5.65
CA ILE A 128 -13.87 -12.09 -5.28
C ILE A 128 -12.98 -11.48 -4.20
N VAL A 129 -12.99 -12.08 -3.00
CA VAL A 129 -12.34 -11.53 -1.79
C VAL A 129 -11.33 -12.51 -1.23
#